data_AF-A0A1Z1WRA7-F1
#
_entry.id   AF-A0A1Z1WRA7-F1
#
_cell.length_a   1.000
_cell.length_b   1.000
_cell.length_c   1.000
_cell.angle_alpha   90.00
_cell.angle_beta   90.00
_cell.angle_gamma   90.00
#
_symmetry.space_group_name_H-M   'P 1'
#
loop_
_entity.id
_entity.type
_entity.pdbx_description
1 polymer ?
#
loop_
_entity_poly.entity_id
_entity_poly.type
_entity_poly.pdbx_seq_one_letter_code
_entity_poly.pdbx_strand_id
1 'polypeptide(L)'
;MWRAIVALVAVAASLYLAPHPVTRLGLDLRGGTQIVLQTKDSPTVEADADATRRALEVLRQRVDALGVSEPSLAQAGDRRIVVELPGVRDPREASEVIGRTAQLTVHPVTGETDRKGSARPAADGSRTLPDPDRPGGHLVLGPTALTGEGVKNAEAVFDQQSMNGWQVTLDFRGKAGGDWARVTGEAACAPQGAPNGASPSSSTGRSSRRPA
;
A
#
# COMPACT_ATOMS: atom_id res chain seq x y z
N MET A 1 -18.60 20.08 66.01
CA MET A 1 -19.46 20.45 64.86
C MET A 1 -18.66 20.69 63.58
N TRP A 2 -17.63 21.54 63.60
CA TRP A 2 -16.75 21.83 62.44
C TRP A 2 -16.17 20.59 61.73
N ARG A 3 -15.68 19.59 62.49
CA ARG A 3 -15.11 18.35 61.93
C ARG A 3 -16.13 17.54 61.11
N ALA A 4 -17.41 17.60 61.46
CA ALA A 4 -18.47 16.91 60.73
C ALA A 4 -18.78 17.61 59.40
N ILE A 5 -18.69 18.94 59.36
CA ILE A 5 -18.87 19.73 58.13
C ILE A 5 -17.73 19.48 57.16
N VAL A 6 -16.48 19.47 57.66
CA VAL A 6 -15.30 19.16 56.83
C VAL A 6 -15.38 17.73 56.27
N ALA A 7 -15.81 16.76 57.07
CA ALA A 7 -16.02 15.39 56.60
C ALA A 7 -17.12 15.31 55.52
N LEU A 8 -18.24 16.01 55.70
CA LEU A 8 -19.33 16.03 54.73
C LEU A 8 -18.91 16.68 53.40
N VAL A 9 -18.15 17.77 53.46
CA VAL A 9 -17.62 18.45 52.28
C VAL A 9 -16.59 17.59 51.56
N ALA A 10 -15.71 16.89 52.28
CA ALA A 10 -14.75 15.97 51.69
C ALA A 10 -15.45 14.81 50.96
N VAL A 11 -16.49 14.23 51.56
CA VAL A 11 -17.30 13.18 50.94
C VAL A 11 -18.05 13.71 49.71
N ALA A 12 -18.70 14.88 49.83
CA ALA A 12 -19.41 15.51 48.71
C ALA A 12 -18.46 15.86 47.55
N ALA A 13 -17.26 16.38 47.84
CA ALA A 13 -16.23 16.66 46.85
C ALA A 13 -15.71 15.38 46.19
N SER A 14 -15.49 14.32 46.96
CA SER A 14 -15.09 13.01 46.42
C SER A 14 -16.16 12.42 45.50
N LEU A 15 -17.44 12.52 45.86
CA LEU A 15 -18.56 12.09 45.02
C LEU A 15 -18.74 12.97 43.78
N TYR A 16 -18.45 14.27 43.89
CA TYR A 16 -18.55 15.22 42.78
C TYR A 16 -17.40 15.09 41.78
N LEU A 17 -16.19 14.74 42.24
CA LEU A 17 -15.02 14.48 41.39
C LEU A 17 -14.98 13.04 40.85
N ALA A 18 -15.88 12.17 41.29
CA ALA A 18 -15.96 10.78 40.87
C ALA A 18 -16.54 10.47 39.46
N PRO A 19 -17.14 11.39 38.66
CA PRO A 19 -17.64 10.98 37.36
C PRO A 19 -16.50 10.70 36.38
N HIS A 20 -16.24 9.39 36.24
CA HIS A 20 -15.66 8.61 35.15
C HIS A 20 -14.18 8.87 34.77
N PRO A 21 -13.23 8.09 35.31
CA PRO A 21 -12.01 7.85 34.56
C PRO A 21 -12.38 7.07 33.29
N VAL A 22 -12.13 7.63 32.12
CA VAL A 22 -12.07 6.87 30.85
C VAL A 22 -10.86 5.94 30.92
N THR A 23 -10.99 4.86 31.68
CA THR A 23 -9.97 3.81 31.73
C THR A 23 -9.92 3.15 30.37
N ARG A 24 -8.76 3.22 29.70
CA ARG A 24 -8.49 2.43 28.50
C ARG A 24 -8.47 0.96 28.91
N LEU A 25 -9.59 0.29 28.66
CA LEU A 25 -9.74 -1.13 28.95
C LEU A 25 -8.87 -1.88 27.95
N GLY A 26 -7.87 -2.61 28.45
CA GLY A 26 -7.02 -3.46 27.64
C GLY A 26 -7.81 -4.57 26.94
N LEU A 27 -7.11 -5.31 26.07
CA LEU A 27 -7.66 -6.43 25.29
C LEU A 27 -8.49 -7.42 26.12
N ASP A 28 -8.04 -7.69 27.34
CA ASP A 28 -8.67 -8.64 28.28
C ASP A 28 -10.07 -8.19 28.75
N LEU A 29 -10.34 -6.88 28.77
CA LEU A 29 -11.60 -6.33 29.27
C LEU A 29 -12.55 -5.84 28.17
N ARG A 30 -12.04 -5.49 26.98
CA ARG A 30 -12.84 -5.05 25.82
C ARG A 30 -13.00 -6.10 24.72
N GLY A 31 -12.21 -7.18 24.78
CA GLY A 31 -12.11 -8.14 23.69
C GLY A 31 -11.37 -7.58 22.47
N GLY A 32 -10.88 -8.47 21.63
CA GLY A 32 -10.13 -8.13 20.42
C GLY A 32 -9.18 -9.24 20.00
N THR A 33 -8.17 -8.89 19.22
CA THR A 33 -7.15 -9.83 18.76
C THR A 33 -5.74 -9.33 19.04
N GLN A 34 -4.86 -10.22 19.51
CA GLN A 34 -3.40 -10.00 19.51
C GLN A 34 -2.74 -10.87 18.42
N ILE A 35 -1.88 -10.25 17.62
CA ILE A 35 -1.13 -10.89 16.53
C ILE A 35 0.35 -10.60 16.74
N VAL A 36 1.18 -11.65 16.68
CA VAL A 36 2.63 -11.51 16.70
C VAL A 36 3.16 -11.76 15.30
N LEU A 37 3.71 -10.72 14.69
CA LEU A 37 4.32 -10.75 13.37
C LEU A 37 5.84 -10.89 13.51
N GLN A 38 6.45 -11.66 12.62
CA GLN A 38 7.90 -11.82 12.55
C GLN A 38 8.42 -11.34 11.19
N THR A 39 9.38 -10.43 11.21
CA THR A 39 10.07 -9.98 10.01
C THR A 39 11.00 -11.08 9.50
N LYS A 40 10.99 -11.28 8.18
CA LYS A 40 11.81 -12.26 7.48
C LYS A 40 12.70 -11.56 6.47
N ASP A 41 13.86 -12.13 6.23
CA ASP A 41 14.80 -11.62 5.23
C ASP A 41 14.14 -11.61 3.85
N SER A 42 14.44 -10.54 3.10
CA SER A 42 14.07 -10.42 1.69
C SER A 42 15.33 -10.49 0.83
N PRO A 43 15.22 -10.71 -0.49
CA PRO A 43 16.38 -10.72 -1.38
C PRO A 43 17.23 -9.45 -1.36
N THR A 44 16.66 -8.33 -0.89
CA THR A 44 17.27 -6.99 -0.97
C THR A 44 17.57 -6.38 0.40
N VAL A 45 16.96 -6.89 1.47
CA VAL A 45 17.00 -6.31 2.83
C VAL A 45 16.97 -7.41 3.88
N GLU A 46 17.93 -7.38 4.81
CA GLU A 46 17.97 -8.24 5.99
C GLU A 46 16.93 -7.79 7.03
N ALA A 47 16.30 -8.74 7.72
CA ALA A 47 15.41 -8.45 8.83
C ALA A 47 16.22 -8.08 10.08
N ASP A 48 16.52 -6.79 10.24
CA ASP A 48 17.15 -6.24 11.43
C ASP A 48 16.17 -5.32 12.21
N ALA A 49 16.66 -4.72 13.31
CA ALA A 49 15.85 -3.86 14.16
C ALA A 49 15.33 -2.61 13.42
N ASP A 50 16.09 -2.05 12.49
CA ASP A 50 15.70 -0.85 11.73
C ASP A 50 14.71 -1.21 10.61
N ALA A 51 14.90 -2.33 9.92
CA ALA A 51 13.94 -2.87 8.97
C ALA A 51 12.61 -3.20 9.66
N THR A 52 12.66 -3.76 10.87
CA THR A 52 11.47 -4.01 11.69
C THR A 52 10.78 -2.71 12.11
N ARG A 53 11.55 -1.66 12.44
CA ARG A 53 10.98 -0.33 12.74
C ARG A 53 10.29 0.29 11.51
N ARG A 54 10.87 0.17 10.32
CA ARG A 54 10.23 0.61 9.06
C ARG A 54 8.94 -0.17 8.79
N ALA A 55 8.96 -1.49 8.99
CA ALA A 55 7.78 -2.33 8.84
C ALA A 55 6.67 -1.95 9.84
N LEU A 56 7.03 -1.57 11.07
CA LEU A 56 6.09 -1.09 12.09
C LEU A 56 5.33 0.17 11.63
N GLU A 57 6.02 1.12 10.99
CA GLU A 57 5.39 2.33 10.46
C GLU A 57 4.37 2.02 9.35
N VAL A 58 4.71 1.10 8.44
CA VAL A 58 3.80 0.63 7.39
C VAL A 58 2.58 -0.09 7.99
N LEU A 59 2.79 -0.92 9.03
CA LEU A 59 1.70 -1.62 9.68
C LEU A 59 0.74 -0.67 10.41
N ARG A 60 1.23 0.42 11.01
CA ARG A 60 0.37 1.45 11.62
C ARG A 60 -0.61 2.03 10.59
N GLN A 61 -0.10 2.46 9.43
CA GLN A 61 -0.93 3.00 8.36
C GLN A 61 -1.99 2.00 7.86
N ARG A 62 -1.64 0.71 7.78
CA ARG A 62 -2.57 -0.34 7.37
C ARG A 62 -3.65 -0.63 8.41
N VAL A 63 -3.29 -0.59 9.69
CA VAL A 63 -4.24 -0.81 10.78
C VAL A 63 -5.19 0.38 10.91
N ASP A 64 -4.72 1.61 10.68
CA ASP A 64 -5.59 2.79 10.63
C ASP A 64 -6.68 2.63 9.56
N ALA A 65 -6.33 2.03 8.40
CA ALA A 65 -7.28 1.74 7.33
C ALA A 65 -8.33 0.66 7.70
N LEU A 66 -8.10 -0.15 8.73
CA LEU A 66 -9.11 -1.09 9.25
C LEU A 66 -10.20 -0.37 10.08
N GLY A 67 -10.06 0.93 10.37
CA GLY A 67 -11.01 1.68 11.17
C GLY A 67 -11.04 1.26 12.65
N VAL A 68 -9.99 0.60 13.12
CA VAL A 68 -9.89 0.13 14.51
C VAL A 68 -9.65 1.31 15.44
N SER A 69 -10.42 1.39 16.51
CA SER A 69 -10.21 2.39 17.56
C SER A 69 -9.08 1.95 18.49
N GLU A 70 -7.99 2.70 18.51
CA GLU A 70 -6.88 2.55 19.48
C GLU A 70 -6.03 1.27 19.31
N PRO A 71 -5.50 1.00 18.10
CA PRO A 71 -4.59 -0.12 17.90
C PRO A 71 -3.27 0.09 18.64
N SER A 72 -2.71 -0.98 19.20
CA SER A 72 -1.40 -0.99 19.87
C SER A 72 -0.41 -1.76 18.98
N LEU A 73 0.69 -1.12 18.59
CA LEU A 73 1.75 -1.74 17.78
C LEU A 73 3.11 -1.44 18.39
N ALA A 74 3.80 -2.49 18.83
CA ALA A 74 5.10 -2.39 19.47
C ALA A 74 6.10 -3.39 18.87
N GLN A 75 7.34 -2.93 18.71
CA GLN A 75 8.46 -3.81 18.36
C GLN A 75 8.90 -4.61 19.59
N ALA A 76 9.08 -5.92 19.43
CA ALA A 76 9.55 -6.84 20.46
C ALA A 76 10.89 -7.49 20.02
N GLY A 77 12.00 -6.93 20.49
CA GLY A 77 13.34 -7.31 20.03
C GLY A 77 13.59 -6.92 18.56
N ASP A 78 14.50 -7.61 17.89
CA ASP A 78 14.98 -7.14 16.58
C ASP A 78 14.10 -7.52 15.39
N ARG A 79 13.28 -8.57 15.54
CA ARG A 79 12.54 -9.18 14.42
C ARG A 79 11.06 -9.44 14.67
N ARG A 80 10.49 -8.96 15.78
CA ARG A 80 9.06 -9.20 16.10
C ARG A 80 8.29 -7.90 16.30
N ILE A 81 7.03 -7.93 15.89
CA ILE A 81 6.07 -6.84 16.08
C ILE A 81 4.83 -7.45 16.73
N VAL A 82 4.45 -6.93 17.88
CA VAL A 82 3.21 -7.28 18.58
C VAL A 82 2.16 -6.26 18.19
N VAL A 83 1.04 -6.76 17.67
CA VAL A 83 -0.09 -5.96 17.21
C VAL A 83 -1.32 -6.34 18.03
N GLU A 84 -1.94 -5.37 18.66
CA GLU A 84 -3.18 -5.54 19.42
C GLU A 84 -4.27 -4.70 18.78
N LEU A 85 -5.37 -5.36 18.44
CA LEU A 85 -6.50 -4.80 17.72
C LEU A 85 -7.76 -4.94 18.57
N PRO A 86 -8.09 -3.93 19.40
CA PRO A 86 -9.35 -3.91 20.15
C PRO A 86 -10.55 -3.96 19.21
N GLY A 87 -11.60 -4.70 19.58
CA GLY A 87 -12.84 -4.76 18.78
C GLY A 87 -12.77 -5.58 17.49
N VAL A 88 -11.59 -6.04 17.08
CA VAL A 88 -11.43 -6.99 15.96
C VAL A 88 -11.66 -8.42 16.45
N ARG A 89 -12.65 -9.09 15.86
CA ARG A 89 -13.07 -10.44 16.28
C ARG A 89 -12.38 -11.58 15.52
N ASP A 90 -12.00 -11.35 14.26
CA ASP A 90 -11.34 -12.37 13.45
C ASP A 90 -9.84 -12.06 13.26
N PRO A 91 -8.94 -12.81 13.92
CA PRO A 91 -7.50 -12.71 13.71
C PRO A 91 -7.08 -12.98 12.27
N ARG A 92 -7.78 -13.88 11.56
CA ARG A 92 -7.38 -14.29 10.22
C ARG A 92 -7.59 -13.14 9.24
N GLU A 93 -8.78 -12.54 9.25
CA GLU A 93 -9.10 -11.38 8.42
C GLU A 93 -8.11 -10.23 8.67
N ALA A 94 -7.87 -9.88 9.94
CA ALA A 94 -6.91 -8.84 10.28
C ALA A 94 -5.49 -9.19 9.82
N SER A 95 -5.04 -10.44 10.02
CA SER A 95 -3.73 -10.91 9.56
C SER A 95 -3.60 -10.87 8.03
N GLU A 96 -4.67 -11.09 7.29
CA GLU A 96 -4.65 -11.00 5.83
C GLU A 96 -4.51 -9.56 5.35
N VAL A 97 -5.18 -8.61 6.00
CA VAL A 97 -5.08 -7.19 5.62
C VAL A 97 -3.71 -6.62 5.99
N ILE A 98 -3.23 -6.88 7.21
CA ILE A 98 -1.96 -6.29 7.68
C ILE A 98 -0.73 -7.07 7.20
N GLY A 99 -0.85 -8.40 7.05
CA GLY A 99 0.25 -9.32 6.77
C GLY A 99 0.56 -9.54 5.29
N ARG A 100 -0.30 -9.11 4.36
CA ARG A 100 0.01 -9.16 2.93
C ARG A 100 1.06 -8.12 2.57
N THR A 101 2.23 -8.55 2.11
CA THR A 101 3.24 -7.63 1.55
C THR A 101 2.76 -7.08 0.21
N ALA A 102 2.02 -5.97 0.23
CA ALA A 102 1.65 -5.26 -0.99
C ALA A 102 2.90 -4.63 -1.62
N GLN A 103 3.43 -5.26 -2.67
CA GLN A 103 4.48 -4.68 -3.51
C GLN A 103 3.82 -3.99 -4.70
N LEU A 104 3.98 -2.67 -4.79
CA LEU A 104 3.57 -1.89 -5.96
C LEU A 104 4.76 -1.71 -6.89
N THR A 105 4.58 -2.06 -8.16
CA THR A 105 5.54 -1.78 -9.23
C THR A 105 4.81 -1.28 -10.46
N VAL A 106 5.29 -0.19 -11.05
CA VAL A 106 4.79 0.37 -12.30
C VAL A 106 5.76 -0.01 -13.42
N HIS A 107 5.21 -0.45 -14.54
CA HIS A 107 5.97 -0.88 -15.71
C HIS A 107 5.42 -0.24 -16.98
N PRO A 108 6.27 0.15 -17.94
CA PRO A 108 5.82 0.45 -19.28
C PRO A 108 5.39 -0.85 -19.98
N VAL A 109 4.31 -0.80 -20.75
CA VAL A 109 3.92 -1.91 -21.62
C VAL A 109 4.74 -1.81 -22.90
N THR A 110 5.59 -2.79 -23.20
CA THR A 110 6.48 -2.79 -24.36
C THR A 110 5.97 -3.66 -25.51
N GLY A 111 4.95 -4.47 -25.29
CA GLY A 111 4.34 -5.31 -26.32
C GLY A 111 3.13 -6.08 -25.82
N GLU A 112 2.50 -6.80 -26.75
CA GLU A 112 1.42 -7.76 -26.46
C GLU A 112 1.75 -9.11 -27.09
N THR A 113 1.28 -10.19 -26.49
CA THR A 113 1.48 -11.55 -27.01
C THR A 113 0.35 -12.49 -26.61
N ASP A 114 0.12 -13.53 -27.42
CA ASP A 114 -0.80 -14.63 -27.08
C ASP A 114 -0.09 -15.76 -26.33
N ARG A 115 1.24 -15.69 -26.22
CA ARG A 115 2.00 -16.69 -25.48
C ARG A 115 1.99 -16.38 -23.99
N LYS A 116 1.66 -17.40 -23.19
CA LYS A 116 1.92 -17.36 -21.75
C LYS A 116 3.40 -17.13 -21.51
N GLY A 117 3.74 -16.07 -20.80
CA GLY A 117 5.08 -15.83 -20.30
C GLY A 117 5.17 -15.99 -18.78
N SER A 118 6.21 -15.42 -18.19
CA SER A 118 6.47 -15.51 -16.76
C SER A 118 6.14 -14.19 -16.05
N ALA A 119 5.41 -14.28 -14.94
CA ALA A 119 5.23 -13.16 -14.02
C ALA A 119 6.52 -12.82 -13.25
N ARG A 120 7.44 -13.78 -13.12
CA ARG A 120 8.78 -13.53 -12.56
C ARG A 120 9.61 -12.74 -13.57
N PRO A 121 10.34 -11.69 -13.12
CA PRO A 121 11.20 -10.91 -14.00
C PRO A 121 12.24 -11.79 -14.72
N ALA A 122 12.41 -11.56 -16.01
CA ALA A 122 13.53 -12.06 -16.79
C ALA A 122 14.83 -11.30 -16.44
N ALA A 123 15.95 -11.72 -17.02
CA ALA A 123 17.27 -11.13 -16.75
C ALA A 123 17.35 -9.63 -17.10
N ASP A 124 16.57 -9.19 -18.08
CA ASP A 124 16.44 -7.78 -18.50
C ASP A 124 15.39 -7.00 -17.70
N GLY A 125 14.77 -7.63 -16.69
CA GLY A 125 13.71 -7.04 -15.87
C GLY A 125 12.32 -7.06 -16.50
N SER A 126 12.18 -7.54 -17.75
CA SER A 126 10.89 -7.69 -18.41
C SER A 126 10.07 -8.81 -17.78
N ARG A 127 8.74 -8.73 -17.91
CA ARG A 127 7.83 -9.78 -17.45
C ARG A 127 6.58 -9.82 -18.32
N THR A 128 5.89 -10.95 -18.32
CA THR A 128 4.66 -11.12 -19.09
C THR A 128 3.52 -11.41 -18.15
N LEU A 129 2.50 -10.57 -18.17
CA LEU A 129 1.30 -10.71 -17.34
C LEU A 129 0.05 -10.89 -18.22
N PRO A 130 -0.98 -11.60 -17.74
CA PRO A 130 -2.26 -11.65 -18.43
C PRO A 130 -2.83 -10.25 -18.65
N ASP A 131 -3.38 -10.03 -19.83
CA ASP A 131 -4.09 -8.80 -20.15
C ASP A 131 -5.52 -8.87 -19.57
N PRO A 132 -5.92 -7.96 -18.67
CA PRO A 132 -7.27 -7.97 -18.10
C PRO A 132 -8.36 -7.65 -19.13
N ASP A 133 -8.03 -6.90 -20.18
CA ASP A 133 -8.99 -6.43 -21.18
C ASP A 133 -9.10 -7.42 -22.36
N ARG A 134 -8.13 -8.32 -22.50
CA ARG A 134 -8.06 -9.29 -23.60
C ARG A 134 -7.90 -10.73 -23.08
N PRO A 135 -9.00 -11.49 -22.92
CA PRO A 135 -8.94 -12.89 -22.50
C PRO A 135 -8.04 -13.75 -23.41
N GLY A 136 -7.06 -14.44 -22.81
CA GLY A 136 -6.05 -15.23 -23.54
C GLY A 136 -4.85 -14.42 -24.02
N GLY A 137 -4.95 -13.09 -23.94
CA GLY A 137 -3.89 -12.14 -24.19
C GLY A 137 -2.96 -11.92 -23.01
N HIS A 138 -1.75 -11.46 -23.33
CA HIS A 138 -0.74 -11.10 -22.35
C HIS A 138 -0.05 -9.80 -22.74
N LEU A 139 0.27 -8.99 -21.74
CA LEU A 139 1.08 -7.80 -21.85
C LEU A 139 2.54 -8.15 -21.57
N VAL A 140 3.44 -7.70 -22.44
CA VAL A 140 4.87 -7.69 -22.20
C VAL A 140 5.22 -6.37 -21.53
N LEU A 141 5.67 -6.45 -20.28
CA LEU A 141 6.04 -5.32 -19.46
C LEU A 141 7.56 -5.17 -19.48
N GLY A 142 8.02 -3.93 -19.62
CA GLY A 142 9.42 -3.56 -19.47
C GLY A 142 9.91 -3.61 -18.03
N PRO A 143 11.16 -3.18 -17.77
CA PRO A 143 11.71 -3.13 -16.42
C PRO A 143 10.89 -2.20 -15.51
N THR A 144 11.02 -2.39 -14.20
CA THR A 144 10.31 -1.57 -13.20
C THR A 144 10.70 -0.11 -13.35
N ALA A 145 9.72 0.74 -13.66
CA ALA A 145 9.93 2.17 -13.81
C ALA A 145 9.70 2.93 -12.50
N LEU A 146 8.79 2.44 -11.64
CA LEU A 146 8.54 2.99 -10.31
C LEU A 146 8.18 1.88 -9.33
N THR A 147 8.58 2.02 -8.07
CA THR A 147 8.20 1.14 -6.96
C THR A 147 7.35 1.87 -5.93
N GLY A 148 6.62 1.11 -5.10
CA GLY A 148 5.82 1.64 -3.99
C GLY A 148 6.61 2.41 -2.94
N GLU A 149 7.94 2.27 -2.87
CA GLU A 149 8.79 3.04 -1.94
C GLU A 149 8.67 4.56 -2.15
N GLY A 150 8.43 4.97 -3.40
CA GLY A 150 8.23 6.34 -3.82
C GLY A 150 6.83 6.91 -3.51
N VAL A 151 5.89 6.08 -3.07
CA VAL A 151 4.53 6.51 -2.72
C VAL A 151 4.53 7.06 -1.30
N LYS A 152 3.98 8.26 -1.16
CA LYS A 152 3.77 8.95 0.12
C LYS A 152 2.42 8.57 0.73
N ASN A 153 1.35 8.68 -0.05
CA ASN A 153 -0.02 8.38 0.34
C ASN A 153 -0.75 7.65 -0.79
N ALA A 154 -1.78 6.88 -0.43
CA ALA A 154 -2.72 6.27 -1.35
C ALA A 154 -4.12 6.32 -0.75
N GLU A 155 -5.08 6.92 -1.46
CA GLU A 155 -6.43 7.14 -0.95
C GLU A 155 -7.47 6.70 -1.99
N ALA A 156 -8.51 6.00 -1.52
CA ALA A 156 -9.67 5.65 -2.34
C ALA A 156 -10.64 6.84 -2.34
N VAL A 157 -10.85 7.43 -3.51
CA VAL A 157 -11.72 8.58 -3.70
C VAL A 157 -12.86 8.17 -4.63
N PHE A 158 -14.09 8.55 -4.29
CA PHE A 158 -15.22 8.38 -5.20
C PHE A 158 -15.35 9.65 -6.05
N ASP A 159 -15.32 9.52 -7.38
CA ASP A 159 -15.51 10.66 -8.27
C ASP A 159 -17.00 11.04 -8.31
N GLN A 160 -17.36 12.03 -7.48
CA GLN A 160 -18.72 12.56 -7.38
C GLN A 160 -19.14 13.41 -8.58
N GLN A 161 -18.19 13.97 -9.35
CA GLN A 161 -18.51 14.86 -10.46
C GLN A 161 -18.91 14.09 -11.71
N SER A 162 -18.16 13.02 -12.03
CA SER A 162 -18.41 12.20 -13.21
C SER A 162 -19.26 10.96 -12.92
N MET A 163 -19.48 10.62 -11.63
CA MET A 163 -20.07 9.34 -11.20
C MET A 163 -19.32 8.11 -11.78
N ASN A 164 -18.04 8.27 -12.14
CA ASN A 164 -17.23 7.21 -12.76
C ASN A 164 -16.70 6.15 -11.77
N GLY A 165 -17.17 6.15 -10.53
CA GLY A 165 -16.87 5.12 -9.53
C GLY A 165 -15.71 5.48 -8.60
N TRP A 166 -15.16 4.45 -7.96
CA TRP A 166 -14.03 4.56 -7.04
C TRP A 166 -12.71 4.56 -7.80
N GLN A 167 -11.83 5.49 -7.46
CA GLN A 167 -10.47 5.57 -7.96
C GLN A 167 -9.47 5.60 -6.79
N VAL A 168 -8.24 5.19 -7.06
CA VAL A 168 -7.15 5.33 -6.08
C VAL A 168 -6.25 6.47 -6.53
N THR A 169 -6.15 7.50 -5.70
CA THR A 169 -5.21 8.59 -5.88
C THR A 169 -3.91 8.26 -5.18
N LEU A 170 -2.78 8.51 -5.84
CA LEU A 170 -1.44 8.27 -5.30
C LEU A 170 -0.70 9.61 -5.19
N ASP A 171 -0.14 9.88 -4.01
CA ASP A 171 0.82 10.95 -3.81
C ASP A 171 2.24 10.41 -3.83
N PHE A 172 3.15 11.09 -4.51
CA PHE A 172 4.56 10.68 -4.57
C PHE A 172 5.47 11.54 -3.68
N ARG A 173 6.62 10.99 -3.28
CA ARG A 173 7.67 11.68 -2.52
C ARG A 173 9.05 11.57 -3.19
N GLY A 174 9.91 12.55 -2.94
CA GLY A 174 11.27 12.57 -3.45
C GLY A 174 11.32 12.51 -4.98
N LYS A 175 12.22 11.66 -5.53
CA LYS A 175 12.40 11.51 -6.99
C LYS A 175 11.23 10.83 -7.71
N ALA A 176 10.35 10.14 -6.98
CA ALA A 176 9.28 9.32 -7.54
C ALA A 176 8.27 10.12 -8.38
N GLY A 177 7.99 11.37 -7.99
CA GLY A 177 7.11 12.23 -8.78
C GLY A 177 7.68 12.57 -10.16
N GLY A 178 9.01 12.75 -10.24
CA GLY A 178 9.71 12.97 -11.51
C GLY A 178 9.77 11.70 -12.36
N ASP A 179 10.00 10.54 -11.74
CA ASP A 179 9.95 9.24 -12.43
C ASP A 179 8.56 8.96 -13.00
N TRP A 180 7.50 9.22 -12.23
CA TRP A 180 6.12 9.13 -12.71
C TRP A 180 5.87 10.07 -13.89
N ALA A 181 6.21 11.36 -13.75
CA ALA A 181 6.01 12.35 -14.80
C ALA A 181 6.72 12.00 -16.11
N ARG A 182 7.95 11.47 -16.03
CA ARG A 182 8.70 11.00 -17.19
C ARG A 182 8.02 9.81 -17.88
N VAL A 183 7.67 8.77 -17.12
CA VAL A 183 7.04 7.56 -17.65
C VAL A 183 5.68 7.88 -18.29
N THR A 184 4.86 8.68 -17.63
CA THR A 184 3.57 9.09 -18.18
C THR A 184 3.72 10.05 -19.34
N GLY A 185 4.76 10.90 -19.35
CA GLY A 185 5.07 11.80 -20.45
C GLY A 185 5.46 11.05 -21.72
N GLU A 186 6.33 10.04 -21.59
CA GLU A 186 6.68 9.13 -22.68
C GLU A 186 5.45 8.36 -23.20
N ALA A 187 4.61 7.85 -22.28
CA ALA A 187 3.39 7.14 -22.65
C ALA A 187 2.35 8.04 -23.33
N ALA A 188 2.24 9.31 -22.93
CA ALA A 188 1.31 10.27 -23.53
C ALA A 188 1.65 10.61 -25.00
N CYS A 189 2.90 10.41 -25.40
CA CYS A 189 3.32 10.56 -26.79
C CYS A 189 2.99 9.34 -27.67
N ALA A 190 2.59 8.21 -27.08
CA ALA A 190 2.21 7.00 -27.81
C ALA A 190 0.72 7.03 -28.20
N PRO A 191 0.33 6.44 -29.34
CA PRO A 191 -1.07 6.23 -29.68
C PRO A 191 -1.77 5.40 -28.59
N GLN A 192 -3.05 5.68 -28.33
CA GLN A 192 -3.83 4.90 -27.38
C GLN A 192 -3.88 3.42 -27.82
N GLY A 193 -3.55 2.51 -26.89
CA GLY A 193 -3.48 1.07 -27.15
C GLY A 193 -2.20 0.59 -27.86
N ALA A 194 -1.25 1.49 -28.16
CA ALA A 194 0.05 1.07 -28.68
C ALA A 194 1.01 0.76 -27.51
N PRO A 195 1.73 -0.37 -27.54
CA PRO A 195 2.79 -0.60 -26.58
C PRO A 195 3.93 0.43 -26.75
N ASN A 196 4.40 0.96 -25.62
CA ASN A 196 5.55 1.85 -25.48
C ASN A 196 6.84 1.09 -25.83
N GLY A 197 7.10 1.00 -27.13
CA GLY A 197 8.17 0.21 -27.74
C GLY A 197 8.12 0.23 -29.26
N ALA A 198 6.99 0.63 -29.85
CA ALA A 198 6.91 1.00 -31.26
C ALA A 198 7.63 2.34 -31.49
N SER A 199 8.97 2.35 -31.48
CA SER A 199 9.71 3.40 -32.17
C SER A 199 9.23 3.43 -33.63
N PRO A 200 8.95 4.62 -34.21
CA PRO A 200 8.64 4.75 -35.63
C PRO A 200 9.94 4.62 -36.43
N SER A 201 10.57 3.44 -36.41
CA SER A 201 11.75 3.18 -37.23
C SER A 201 11.34 2.64 -38.59
N SER A 202 11.62 3.46 -39.61
CA SER A 202 11.94 3.09 -40.99
C SER A 202 10.82 2.68 -41.96
N SER A 203 10.09 3.67 -42.49
CA SER A 203 9.63 3.59 -43.89
C SER A 203 10.75 4.03 -44.83
N THR A 204 11.76 3.18 -45.04
CA THR A 204 12.73 3.37 -46.13
C THR A 204 12.35 2.44 -47.30
N GLY A 205 11.91 3.06 -48.39
CA GLY A 205 12.29 2.69 -49.75
C GLY A 205 11.52 1.55 -50.42
N ARG A 206 10.60 1.89 -51.33
CA ARG A 206 10.49 1.19 -52.63
C ARG A 206 9.83 2.04 -53.73
N SER A 207 10.65 2.29 -54.76
CA SER A 207 10.29 2.35 -56.19
C SER A 207 9.66 3.62 -56.77
N SER A 208 10.51 4.59 -57.10
CA SER A 208 10.31 5.42 -58.29
C SER A 208 10.65 4.61 -59.56
N ARG A 209 9.64 4.17 -60.31
CA ARG A 209 9.81 3.80 -61.72
C ARG A 209 9.43 5.01 -62.58
N ARG A 210 10.39 5.58 -63.30
CA ARG A 210 10.16 6.41 -64.49
C ARG A 210 9.88 5.50 -65.68
N PRO A 211 8.88 5.78 -66.53
CA PRO A 211 8.88 5.31 -67.91
C PRO A 211 9.60 6.30 -68.83
N ALA A 212 10.13 5.74 -69.91
CA ALA A 212 10.82 6.41 -71.02
C ALA A 212 9.88 7.26 -71.88
#